data_AF-A0A919LME7-F1
#
_entry.id   AF-A0A919LME7-F1
#
_cell.length_a   1.000
_cell.length_b   1.000
_cell.length_c   1.000
_cell.angle_alpha   90.00
_cell.angle_beta   90.00
_cell.angle_gamma   90.00
#
_symmetry.space_group_name_H-M   'P 1'
#
loop_
_entity.id
_entity.type
_entity.pdbx_description
1 polymer ?
#
loop_
_entity_poly.entity_id
_entity_poly.type
_entity_poly.pdbx_seq_one_letter_code
_entity_poly.pdbx_strand_id
1 'polypeptide(L)' 'MVRLPQVHNTVRQGLLTCYIERAVANGAVALRGEGSNRWSAAHVDDVARLYVSALLQGAAGERYHAVAEEGSRYAILPR' A
#
# COMPACT_ATOMS: atom_id res chain seq x y z
N MET A 1 -12.19 13.81 5.05
CA MET A 1 -11.74 13.05 3.85
C MET A 1 -10.61 12.10 4.25
N VAL A 2 -10.73 10.80 3.97
CA VAL A 2 -9.65 9.82 4.21
C VAL A 2 -8.88 9.57 2.92
N ARG A 3 -7.55 9.71 2.96
CA ARG A 3 -6.65 9.39 1.85
C ARG A 3 -6.03 8.02 2.10
N LEU A 4 -6.20 7.14 1.12
CA LEU A 4 -5.73 5.76 1.20
C LEU A 4 -4.38 5.60 0.51
N PRO A 5 -3.46 4.84 1.11
CA PRO A 5 -2.30 4.32 0.42
C PRO A 5 -2.68 3.03 -0.32
N GLN A 6 -1.70 2.23 -0.69
CA GLN A 6 -1.95 0.87 -1.15
C GLN A 6 -2.47 0.02 0.03
N VAL A 7 -3.69 -0.50 -0.08
CA VAL A 7 -4.32 -1.26 1.00
C VAL A 7 -4.11 -2.75 0.76
N HIS A 8 -3.63 -3.46 1.78
CA HIS A 8 -3.30 -4.87 1.68
C HIS A 8 -3.93 -5.73 2.80
N ASN A 9 -3.97 -7.03 2.56
CA ASN A 9 -4.17 -8.06 3.56
C ASN A 9 -3.26 -9.26 3.22
N THR A 10 -3.36 -10.37 3.93
CA THR A 10 -2.51 -11.56 3.67
C THR A 10 -2.79 -12.26 2.34
N VAL A 11 -3.91 -11.95 1.68
CA VAL A 11 -4.33 -12.59 0.42
C VAL A 11 -4.03 -11.70 -0.79
N ARG A 12 -4.17 -10.38 -0.64
CA ARG A 12 -4.05 -9.39 -1.71
C ARG A 12 -3.23 -8.20 -1.24
N GLN A 13 -2.10 -7.98 -1.91
CA GLN A 13 -1.17 -6.89 -1.66
C GLN A 13 -1.50 -5.69 -2.56
N GLY A 14 -2.76 -5.25 -2.64
CA GLY A 14 -3.20 -4.17 -3.54
C GLY A 14 -2.72 -4.31 -4.99
N LEU A 15 -2.20 -3.21 -5.56
CA LEU A 15 -1.58 -3.13 -6.90
C LEU A 15 -0.45 -4.14 -7.12
N LEU A 16 0.23 -4.55 -6.04
CA LEU A 16 1.38 -5.43 -6.12
C LEU A 16 1.00 -6.85 -6.54
N THR A 17 -0.22 -7.29 -6.21
CA THR A 17 -0.74 -8.61 -6.60
C THR A 17 -0.69 -8.78 -8.11
N CYS A 18 -1.28 -7.84 -8.86
CA CYS A 18 -1.29 -7.87 -10.32
C CYS A 18 0.12 -7.67 -10.91
N TYR A 19 0.98 -6.93 -10.22
CA TYR A 19 2.35 -6.70 -10.65
C TYR A 19 3.20 -7.98 -10.55
N ILE A 20 3.07 -8.72 -9.44
CA ILE A 20 3.72 -10.02 -9.22
C ILE A 20 3.26 -11.03 -10.27
N GLU A 21 1.95 -11.14 -10.50
CA GLU A 21 1.38 -12.04 -11.53
C GLU A 21 2.00 -11.77 -12.91
N ARG A 22 2.11 -10.50 -13.30
CA ARG A 22 2.73 -10.10 -14.57
C ARG A 22 4.23 -10.40 -14.60
N ALA A 23 4.93 -10.17 -13.50
CA ALA A 23 6.36 -10.44 -13.42
C ALA A 23 6.66 -11.94 -13.57
N VAL A 24 5.85 -12.79 -12.93
CA VAL A 24 5.93 -14.25 -13.07
C VAL A 24 5.61 -14.67 -14.50
N ALA A 25 4.52 -14.17 -15.09
CA ALA A 25 4.12 -14.53 -16.45
C ALA A 25 5.15 -14.13 -17.51
N ASN A 26 5.83 -12.99 -17.33
CA ASN A 26 6.82 -12.48 -18.28
C ASN A 26 8.25 -12.94 -17.98
N GLY A 27 8.50 -13.58 -16.82
CA GLY A 27 9.84 -13.92 -16.36
C GLY A 27 10.75 -12.73 -16.06
N ALA A 28 10.19 -11.51 -15.97
CA ALA A 28 10.93 -10.26 -15.82
C ALA A 28 10.15 -9.21 -15.02
N VAL A 29 10.86 -8.36 -14.27
CA VAL A 29 10.30 -7.30 -13.43
C VAL A 29 10.59 -5.94 -14.06
N ALA A 30 9.57 -5.11 -14.27
CA ALA A 30 9.72 -3.79 -14.86
C ALA A 30 10.10 -2.73 -13.81
N LEU A 31 11.39 -2.43 -13.71
CA LEU A 31 11.90 -1.43 -12.78
C LEU A 31 12.10 -0.09 -13.48
N ARG A 32 11.68 1.00 -12.82
CA ARG A 32 11.97 2.37 -13.25
C ARG A 32 13.09 2.93 -12.38
N GLY A 33 14.19 3.31 -13.00
CA GLY A 33 15.40 3.77 -12.30
C GLY A 33 15.99 2.68 -11.39
N GLU A 34 16.60 3.10 -10.28
CA GLU A 34 17.29 2.22 -9.32
C GLU A 34 16.38 1.34 -8.45
N GLY A 35 15.06 1.32 -8.70
CA GLY A 35 14.12 0.54 -7.89
C GLY A 35 13.97 1.02 -6.44
N SER A 36 14.48 2.20 -6.10
CA SER A 36 14.44 2.76 -4.74
C SER A 36 13.12 3.46 -4.40
N ASN A 37 12.08 3.28 -5.23
CA ASN A 37 10.76 3.84 -5.00
C ASN A 37 10.14 3.30 -3.71
N ARG A 38 9.63 4.21 -2.88
CA ARG A 38 8.91 3.91 -1.65
C ARG A 38 7.43 4.08 -1.87
N TRP A 39 6.66 3.04 -1.59
CA TRP A 39 5.21 3.10 -1.67
C TRP A 39 4.65 3.04 -0.26
N SER A 40 3.73 3.94 0.04
CA SER A 40 2.94 3.87 1.27
C SER A 40 1.97 2.71 1.18
N ALA A 41 1.81 1.98 2.28
CA ALA A 41 0.90 0.87 2.41
C ALA A 41 0.23 0.86 3.80
N ALA A 42 -0.95 0.24 3.89
CA ALA A 42 -1.62 -0.01 5.15
C ALA A 42 -2.47 -1.29 5.08
N HIS A 43 -2.58 -1.98 6.21
CA HIS A 43 -3.44 -3.15 6.31
C HIS A 43 -4.92 -2.75 6.26
N VAL A 44 -5.76 -3.59 5.68
CA VAL A 44 -7.21 -3.33 5.53
C VAL A 44 -7.90 -3.07 6.87
N ASP A 45 -7.50 -3.77 7.92
CA ASP A 45 -8.09 -3.59 9.25
C ASP A 45 -7.72 -2.24 9.87
N ASP A 46 -6.51 -1.74 9.64
CA ASP A 46 -6.08 -0.44 10.14
C ASP A 46 -6.82 0.68 9.41
N VAL A 47 -6.99 0.53 8.10
CA VAL A 47 -7.81 1.45 7.30
C VAL A 47 -9.27 1.44 7.80
N ALA A 48 -9.84 0.27 8.06
CA ALA A 48 -11.20 0.15 8.58
C ALA A 48 -11.34 0.83 9.95
N ARG A 49 -10.39 0.62 10.86
CA ARG A 49 -10.33 1.30 12.17
C ARG A 49 -10.25 2.81 12.01
N LEU A 50 -9.44 3.32 11.08
CA LEU A 50 -9.36 4.75 10.81
C LEU A 50 -10.69 5.33 10.31
N TYR A 51 -11.40 4.63 9.42
CA TYR A 51 -12.71 5.08 8.96
C TYR A 51 -13.71 5.19 10.11
N VAL A 52 -13.74 4.21 11.01
CA VAL A 52 -14.60 4.25 12.21
C VAL A 52 -14.23 5.45 13.09
N SER A 53 -12.95 5.65 13.38
CA SER A 53 -12.50 6.80 14.19
C SER A 53 -12.81 8.14 13.52
N ALA A 54 -12.59 8.28 12.21
CA ALA A 54 -12.89 9.51 11.47
C ALA A 54 -14.38 9.80 11.42
N LEU A 55 -15.24 8.78 11.38
CA LEU A 55 -16.69 8.94 11.41
C LEU A 55 -17.19 9.36 12.80
N LEU A 56 -16.65 8.76 13.86
CA LEU A 56 -17.14 8.96 15.23
C LEU A 56 -16.54 10.19 15.91
N GLN A 57 -15.30 10.54 15.58
CA GLN A 57 -14.51 11.55 16.30
C GLN A 57 -13.99 12.66 15.39
N GLY A 58 -14.19 12.53 14.06
CA GLY A 58 -13.67 13.50 13.12
C GLY A 58 -14.49 14.78 13.04
N ALA A 59 -13.83 15.87 12.67
CA ALA A 59 -14.49 17.15 12.41
C ALA A 59 -14.73 17.35 10.90
N ALA A 60 -15.82 18.06 10.57
CA ALA A 60 -16.12 18.40 9.18
C ALA A 60 -14.97 19.21 8.57
N GLY A 61 -14.54 18.83 7.36
CA GLY A 61 -13.42 19.48 6.67
C GLY A 61 -12.03 18.87 6.94
N GLU A 62 -11.90 18.00 7.94
CA GLU A 62 -10.62 17.37 8.28
C GLU A 62 -10.14 16.35 7.25
N ARG A 63 -8.82 16.14 7.21
CA ARG A 63 -8.16 15.19 6.31
C ARG A 63 -7.33 14.19 7.11
N TYR A 64 -7.55 12.91 6.83
CA TYR A 64 -6.86 11.80 7.50
C TYR A 64 -6.06 11.00 6.46
N HIS A 65 -4.84 10.61 6.80
CA HIS A 65 -3.96 9.81 5.95
C HIS A 65 -3.79 8.42 6.57
N ALA A 66 -4.23 7.38 5.85
CA ALA A 66 -4.23 6.01 6.37
C ALA A 66 -2.88 5.31 6.15
N VAL A 67 -1.79 5.82 6.71
CA VAL A 67 -0.43 5.26 6.49
C VAL A 67 -0.01 4.47 7.73
N ALA A 68 0.31 3.18 7.56
CA ALA A 68 0.73 2.31 8.66
C ALA A 68 2.27 2.21 8.80
N GLU A 69 3.03 2.47 7.73
CA GLU A 69 4.48 2.20 7.66
C GLU A 69 5.25 3.31 6.89
N GLU A 70 6.54 3.53 7.23
CA GLU A 70 7.48 4.27 6.37
C GLU A 70 7.69 3.47 5.07
N GLY A 71 7.29 4.04 3.93
CA GLY A 71 7.11 3.30 2.67
C GLY A 71 8.18 2.24 2.37
N SER A 72 7.74 1.00 2.15
CA SER A 72 8.60 -0.18 2.05
C SER A 72 9.53 -0.11 0.83
N ARG A 73 10.79 -0.54 1.01
CA ARG A 73 11.76 -0.71 -0.09
C ARG A 73 11.59 -2.09 -0.72
N TYR A 74 11.54 -2.16 -2.05
CA TYR A 74 11.73 -3.43 -2.77
C TYR A 74 13.23 -3.65 -2.99
N ALA A 75 13.83 -4.57 -2.25
CA ALA A 75 15.15 -5.13 -2.57
C ALA A 75 14.95 -6.48 -3.26
N ILE A 76 15.59 -6.65 -4.41
CA ILE A 76 15.60 -7.92 -5.13
C ILE A 76 16.53 -8.86 -4.35
N LEU A 77 15.99 -9.97 -3.81
CA LEU A 77 16.83 -11.07 -3.35
C LEU A 77 17.35 -11.80 -4.60
N PRO A 78 18.68 -11.81 -4.85
CA PRO A 78 19.23 -12.70 -5.87
C PRO A 78 19.03 -14.14 -5.43
N ARG A 79 18.89 -15.04 -6.42
CA ARG A 79 18.72 -16.48 -6.22
C ARG A 79 19.78 -17.08 -5.30
#